data_AF-A0A0D3GHF0-F1
#
_entry.id   AF-A0A0D3GHF0-F1
#
_cell.length_a   1.000
_cell.length_b   1.000
_cell.length_c   1.000
_cell.angle_alpha   90.00
_cell.angle_beta   90.00
_cell.angle_gamma   90.00
#
_symmetry.space_group_name_H-M   'P 1'
#
loop_
_entity.id
_entity.type
_entity.pdbx_description
1 polymer ?
#
loop_
_entity_poly.entity_id
_entity_poly.type
_entity_poly.pdbx_seq_one_letter_code
_entity_poly.pdbx_strand_id
1 'polypeptide(L)'
;MGTALLSRAAGVLVLVVVVAAAAAAPRCDLFQGRWAADESYPLYDASRCPFVPDVFDCRRNGRPDAAYLNLRWFPSSCRLPRFDGVELLRRWRGKTVLFVGDSLSMNQWASLACMLHAAVPADGRVSFTSSEPVSSVRFLDYGVSVVLYYSRFLVDVVDDEPGLGRVLKLDSMRDAAAWLGADVLVFNTWHWWTYRGASQVYVDRRRARTYTTAHDVSFLDTDTVSHVYIYVMCRWDYVQEGNKTAISPSHYYTSSSSSSNDDGDGEVAPAPPPSAADGGCYRQTRPLQESTTADGGGGALLPEQVVVRGVVGSMATAVSLLDVTRMSQLRIDAHPSVYGGPGREGMDCTHWCIAGLPDAWNHIMYAMLLTQQRT
;
A
#
# COMPACT_ATOMS: atom_id res chain seq x y z
N MET A 1 -51.28 -60.26 57.70
CA MET A 1 -50.40 -60.39 56.50
C MET A 1 -50.75 -59.24 55.57
N GLY A 2 -49.77 -58.43 55.16
CA GLY A 2 -49.93 -57.39 54.13
C GLY A 2 -49.66 -55.95 54.57
N THR A 3 -48.46 -55.64 55.04
CA THR A 3 -47.97 -54.25 55.13
C THR A 3 -47.18 -53.92 53.86
N ALA A 4 -47.70 -53.00 53.05
CA ALA A 4 -47.13 -52.57 51.78
C ALA A 4 -45.85 -51.75 51.99
N LEU A 5 -44.77 -52.15 51.31
CA LEU A 5 -43.53 -51.37 51.18
C LEU A 5 -43.74 -50.25 50.14
N LEU A 6 -43.72 -49.00 50.60
CA LEU A 6 -43.59 -47.81 49.75
C LEU A 6 -42.09 -47.62 49.41
N SER A 7 -41.72 -48.01 48.19
CA SER A 7 -40.42 -47.71 47.59
C SER A 7 -40.35 -46.22 47.22
N ARG A 8 -39.46 -45.45 47.86
CA ARG A 8 -39.14 -44.09 47.47
C ARG A 8 -38.05 -44.13 46.39
N ALA A 9 -38.43 -43.92 45.14
CA ALA A 9 -37.48 -43.64 44.07
C ALA A 9 -36.95 -42.20 44.23
N ALA A 10 -35.67 -42.05 44.55
CA ALA A 10 -34.99 -40.76 44.55
C ALA A 10 -34.55 -40.44 43.11
N GLY A 11 -35.26 -39.53 42.43
CA GLY A 11 -34.86 -39.03 41.12
C GLY A 11 -33.68 -38.08 41.25
N VAL A 12 -32.55 -38.41 40.64
CA VAL A 12 -31.41 -37.50 40.48
C VAL A 12 -31.72 -36.53 39.34
N LEU A 13 -31.91 -35.25 39.68
CA LEU A 13 -32.07 -34.18 38.69
C LEU A 13 -30.69 -33.81 38.15
N VAL A 14 -30.34 -34.28 36.95
CA VAL A 14 -29.11 -33.87 36.26
C VAL A 14 -29.37 -32.50 35.62
N LEU A 15 -28.81 -31.45 36.23
CA LEU A 15 -28.83 -30.10 35.66
C LEU A 15 -27.82 -30.02 34.52
N VAL A 16 -28.28 -30.15 33.27
CA VAL A 16 -27.45 -29.91 32.09
C VAL A 16 -27.29 -28.40 31.91
N VAL A 17 -26.17 -27.85 32.38
CA VAL A 17 -25.78 -26.46 32.09
C VAL A 17 -25.25 -26.43 30.66
N VAL A 18 -26.09 -25.98 29.72
CA VAL A 18 -25.64 -25.65 28.37
C VAL A 18 -24.87 -24.34 28.46
N VAL A 19 -23.55 -24.41 28.51
CA VAL A 19 -22.69 -23.24 28.29
C VAL A 19 -22.79 -22.92 26.81
N ALA A 20 -23.63 -21.95 26.45
CA ALA A 20 -23.58 -21.36 25.12
C ALA A 20 -22.19 -20.74 24.95
N ALA A 21 -21.35 -21.35 24.12
CA ALA A 21 -20.13 -20.70 23.65
C ALA A 21 -20.57 -19.40 22.97
N ALA A 22 -20.22 -18.25 23.56
CA ALA A 22 -20.36 -16.98 22.89
C ALA A 22 -19.55 -17.09 21.59
N ALA A 23 -20.23 -17.12 20.45
CA ALA A 23 -19.57 -17.03 19.16
C ALA A 23 -18.72 -15.75 19.20
N ALA A 24 -17.40 -15.89 19.08
CA ALA A 24 -16.51 -14.76 18.97
C ALA A 24 -17.04 -13.88 17.83
N ALA A 25 -17.30 -12.59 18.11
CA ALA A 25 -17.67 -11.65 17.07
C ALA A 25 -16.66 -11.79 15.92
N PRO A 26 -17.10 -11.86 14.65
CA PRO A 26 -16.19 -12.00 13.54
C PRO A 26 -15.14 -10.90 13.63
N ARG A 27 -13.86 -11.27 13.62
CA ARG A 27 -12.75 -10.30 13.56
C ARG A 27 -13.01 -9.39 12.36
N CYS A 28 -12.99 -8.08 12.61
CA CYS A 28 -13.18 -7.06 11.59
C CYS A 28 -12.04 -7.14 10.57
N ASP A 29 -12.35 -7.67 9.40
CA ASP A 29 -11.45 -7.63 8.24
C ASP A 29 -11.64 -6.29 7.54
N LEU A 30 -10.63 -5.41 7.68
CA LEU A 30 -10.63 -4.06 7.11
C LEU A 30 -10.39 -4.05 5.60
N PHE A 31 -9.93 -5.17 5.03
CA PHE A 31 -9.44 -5.27 3.65
C PHE A 31 -10.44 -5.96 2.72
N GLN A 32 -11.51 -6.54 3.26
CA GLN A 32 -12.63 -7.11 2.51
C GLN A 32 -13.86 -6.20 2.62
N GLY A 33 -14.36 -5.75 1.48
CA GLY A 33 -15.35 -4.68 1.44
C GLY A 33 -15.69 -4.26 0.02
N ARG A 34 -16.28 -3.07 -0.11
CA ARG A 34 -16.63 -2.48 -1.41
C ARG A 34 -16.39 -0.98 -1.42
N TRP A 35 -16.21 -0.44 -2.61
CA TRP A 35 -16.25 1.01 -2.83
C TRP A 35 -17.70 1.49 -2.97
N ALA A 36 -18.04 2.58 -2.31
CA ALA A 36 -19.31 3.27 -2.50
C ALA A 36 -19.14 4.79 -2.35
N ALA A 37 -20.09 5.53 -2.91
CA ALA A 37 -20.10 6.98 -2.77
C ALA A 37 -20.33 7.40 -1.31
N ASP A 38 -19.66 8.46 -0.84
CA ASP A 38 -19.86 9.06 0.49
C ASP A 38 -19.70 10.57 0.35
N GLU A 39 -20.79 11.32 0.57
CA GLU A 39 -20.84 12.78 0.37
C GLU A 39 -19.82 13.58 1.20
N SER A 40 -19.23 12.96 2.24
CA SER A 40 -18.13 13.58 3.01
C SER A 40 -16.76 13.52 2.31
N TYR A 41 -16.68 12.91 1.13
CA TYR A 41 -15.45 12.78 0.34
C TYR A 41 -15.42 13.76 -0.86
N PRO A 42 -14.22 14.23 -1.27
CA PRO A 42 -12.91 13.93 -0.69
C PRO A 42 -12.72 14.56 0.70
N LEU A 43 -11.84 13.99 1.51
CA LEU A 43 -11.60 14.45 2.89
C LEU A 43 -10.99 15.87 2.95
N TYR A 44 -10.41 16.33 1.85
CA TYR A 44 -9.79 17.64 1.71
C TYR A 44 -9.71 18.04 0.23
N ASP A 45 -9.49 19.32 -0.03
CA ASP A 45 -9.14 19.83 -1.34
C ASP A 45 -7.63 19.75 -1.54
N ALA A 46 -7.19 18.79 -2.36
CA ALA A 46 -5.77 18.54 -2.62
C ALA A 46 -5.05 19.71 -3.30
N SER A 47 -5.78 20.58 -4.03
CA SER A 47 -5.18 21.76 -4.67
C SER A 47 -4.64 22.78 -3.66
N ARG A 48 -5.07 22.69 -2.39
CA ARG A 48 -4.61 23.52 -1.29
C ARG A 48 -3.44 22.90 -0.51
N CYS A 49 -3.01 21.69 -0.88
CA CYS A 49 -1.92 21.00 -0.20
C CYS A 49 -0.58 21.28 -0.92
N PRO A 50 0.41 21.91 -0.25
CA PRO A 50 1.67 22.29 -0.89
C PRO A 50 2.67 21.14 -1.03
N PHE A 51 2.33 19.93 -0.59
CA PHE A 51 3.23 18.77 -0.57
C PHE A 51 3.00 17.79 -1.73
N VAL A 52 1.93 17.98 -2.51
CA VAL A 52 1.58 17.07 -3.60
C VAL A 52 2.58 17.27 -4.75
N PRO A 53 3.36 16.25 -5.13
CA PRO A 53 4.16 16.31 -6.35
C PRO A 53 3.26 16.51 -7.56
N ASP A 54 3.69 17.32 -8.53
CA ASP A 54 2.89 17.63 -9.74
C ASP A 54 2.36 16.36 -10.42
N VAL A 55 3.11 15.27 -10.37
CA VAL A 55 2.78 13.97 -10.98
C VAL A 55 1.54 13.29 -10.40
N PHE A 56 1.10 13.69 -9.20
CA PHE A 56 -0.08 13.17 -8.52
C PHE A 56 -1.24 14.19 -8.48
N ASP A 57 -1.02 15.45 -8.86
CA ASP A 57 -2.03 16.52 -8.83
C ASP A 57 -2.87 16.56 -10.11
N CYS A 58 -3.67 15.51 -10.30
CA CYS A 58 -4.46 15.31 -11.52
C CYS A 58 -5.42 16.48 -11.81
N ARG A 59 -6.02 17.08 -10.79
CA ARG A 59 -6.98 18.18 -10.94
C ARG A 59 -6.29 19.43 -11.46
N ARG A 60 -5.13 19.80 -10.88
CA ARG A 60 -4.31 20.90 -11.38
C ARG A 60 -3.79 20.63 -12.79
N ASN A 61 -3.51 19.37 -13.11
CA ASN A 61 -3.08 18.92 -14.43
C ASN A 61 -4.23 18.80 -15.46
N GLY A 62 -5.42 19.32 -15.15
CA GLY A 62 -6.52 19.45 -16.10
C GLY A 62 -7.43 18.23 -16.22
N ARG A 63 -7.35 17.27 -15.29
CA ARG A 63 -8.31 16.15 -15.25
C ARG A 63 -9.74 16.69 -15.06
N PRO A 64 -10.68 16.45 -16.00
CA PRO A 64 -11.98 17.10 -15.99
C PRO A 64 -12.96 16.44 -15.01
N ASP A 65 -12.91 15.13 -14.84
CA ASP A 65 -13.79 14.37 -13.96
C ASP A 65 -13.35 14.45 -12.49
N ALA A 66 -14.32 14.28 -11.58
CA ALA A 66 -14.12 14.31 -10.13
C ALA A 66 -14.84 13.17 -9.39
N ALA A 67 -15.55 12.28 -10.10
CA ALA A 67 -16.34 11.22 -9.46
C ALA A 67 -15.47 10.24 -8.65
N TYR A 68 -14.24 10.00 -9.08
CA TYR A 68 -13.27 9.15 -8.38
C TYR A 68 -12.92 9.66 -6.96
N LEU A 69 -13.10 10.96 -6.69
CA LEU A 69 -12.82 11.59 -5.40
C LEU A 69 -13.89 11.28 -4.35
N ASN A 70 -15.12 10.96 -4.78
CA ASN A 70 -16.29 10.75 -3.91
C ASN A 70 -16.41 9.27 -3.45
N LEU A 71 -15.35 8.47 -3.56
CA LEU A 71 -15.41 7.05 -3.24
C LEU A 71 -14.74 6.74 -1.91
N ARG A 72 -15.49 6.09 -1.03
CA ARG A 72 -15.04 5.57 0.26
C ARG A 72 -15.07 4.04 0.26
N TRP A 73 -14.08 3.44 0.93
CA TRP A 73 -14.04 2.02 1.20
C TRP A 73 -14.94 1.65 2.38
N PHE A 74 -15.78 0.64 2.21
CA PHE A 74 -16.68 0.10 3.23
C PHE A 74 -16.36 -1.37 3.48
N PRO A 75 -15.68 -1.71 4.59
CA PRO A 75 -15.47 -3.10 4.97
C PRO A 75 -16.81 -3.83 5.16
N SER A 76 -16.85 -5.11 4.80
CA SER A 76 -18.08 -5.91 4.84
C SER A 76 -18.48 -6.32 6.26
N SER A 77 -17.51 -6.47 7.16
CA SER A 77 -17.71 -7.00 8.51
C SER A 77 -17.75 -5.94 9.61
N CYS A 78 -17.44 -4.68 9.28
CA CYS A 78 -17.31 -3.61 10.27
C CYS A 78 -17.35 -2.21 9.64
N ARG A 79 -17.43 -1.18 10.49
CA ARG A 79 -17.38 0.21 10.07
C ARG A 79 -15.99 0.80 10.33
N LEU A 80 -15.40 1.43 9.33
CA LEU A 80 -14.21 2.26 9.54
C LEU A 80 -14.57 3.46 10.43
N PRO A 81 -13.73 3.81 11.42
CA PRO A 81 -13.86 5.08 12.15
C PRO A 81 -13.82 6.24 11.15
N ARG A 82 -14.28 7.43 11.53
CA ARG A 82 -14.04 8.64 10.73
C ARG A 82 -12.59 9.09 10.97
N PHE A 83 -11.93 9.55 9.91
CA PHE A 83 -10.58 10.11 10.04
C PHE A 83 -10.65 11.42 10.84
N ASP A 84 -9.85 11.50 11.90
CA ASP A 84 -9.65 12.71 12.70
C ASP A 84 -8.16 13.03 12.73
N GLY A 85 -7.74 13.94 11.85
CA GLY A 85 -6.33 14.31 11.72
C GLY A 85 -5.78 15.05 12.93
N VAL A 86 -6.62 15.82 13.65
CA VAL A 86 -6.19 16.53 14.87
C VAL A 86 -5.92 15.53 15.99
N GLU A 87 -6.83 14.58 16.19
CA GLU A 87 -6.65 13.51 17.17
C GLU A 87 -5.45 12.64 16.84
N LEU A 88 -5.23 12.31 15.56
CA LEU A 88 -4.05 11.56 15.13
C LEU A 88 -2.75 12.33 15.44
N LEU A 89 -2.69 13.63 15.15
CA LEU A 89 -1.55 14.48 15.51
C LEU A 89 -1.33 14.56 17.03
N ARG A 90 -2.40 14.60 17.83
CA ARG A 90 -2.28 14.58 19.31
C ARG A 90 -1.69 13.26 19.80
N ARG A 91 -2.13 12.13 19.25
CA ARG A 91 -1.59 10.79 19.58
C ARG A 91 -0.14 10.64 19.16
N TRP A 92 0.23 11.24 18.04
CA TRP A 92 1.59 11.25 17.53
C TRP A 92 2.46 12.39 18.10
N ARG A 93 2.02 13.09 19.15
CA ARG A 93 2.79 14.20 19.70
C ARG A 93 4.24 13.79 20.00
N GLY A 94 5.18 14.52 19.40
CA GLY A 94 6.62 14.27 19.52
C GLY A 94 7.16 13.07 18.72
N LYS A 95 6.33 12.40 17.91
CA LYS A 95 6.70 11.19 17.16
C LYS A 95 7.16 11.48 15.74
N THR A 96 7.94 10.54 15.20
CA THR A 96 8.33 10.48 13.79
C THR A 96 7.67 9.28 13.10
N VAL A 97 6.91 9.57 12.05
CA VAL A 97 6.28 8.58 11.16
C VAL A 97 7.10 8.54 9.88
N LEU A 98 7.68 7.37 9.57
CA LEU A 98 8.61 7.20 8.47
C LEU A 98 8.05 6.21 7.43
N PHE A 99 7.84 6.71 6.23
CA PHE A 99 7.60 5.90 5.04
C PHE A 99 8.93 5.57 4.40
N VAL A 100 9.20 4.29 4.15
CA VAL A 100 10.40 3.83 3.46
C VAL A 100 9.98 3.01 2.26
N GLY A 101 10.36 3.46 1.06
CA GLY A 101 10.02 2.72 -0.14
C GLY A 101 10.05 3.48 -1.43
N ASP A 102 9.40 2.91 -2.43
CA ASP A 102 9.36 3.45 -3.79
C ASP A 102 8.35 4.61 -3.99
N SER A 103 8.02 4.90 -5.24
CA SER A 103 7.16 6.02 -5.62
C SER A 103 5.70 5.85 -5.16
N LEU A 104 5.25 4.63 -4.85
CA LEU A 104 3.94 4.41 -4.21
C LEU A 104 3.96 4.78 -2.73
N SER A 105 5.12 4.62 -2.06
CA SER A 105 5.31 5.15 -0.70
C SER A 105 5.24 6.67 -0.68
N MET A 106 5.85 7.31 -1.68
CA MET A 106 5.74 8.76 -1.88
C MET A 106 4.28 9.19 -2.08
N ASN A 107 3.50 8.42 -2.83
CA ASN A 107 2.09 8.67 -3.06
C ASN A 107 1.28 8.63 -1.74
N GLN A 108 1.51 7.59 -0.91
CA GLN A 108 0.83 7.45 0.37
C GLN A 108 1.29 8.51 1.39
N TRP A 109 2.59 8.79 1.45
CA TRP A 109 3.18 9.82 2.32
C TRP A 109 2.60 11.20 2.01
N ALA A 110 2.55 11.59 0.73
CA ALA A 110 2.00 12.88 0.32
C ALA A 110 0.52 13.00 0.68
N SER A 111 -0.26 11.93 0.46
CA SER A 111 -1.67 11.86 0.87
C SER A 111 -1.84 12.05 2.38
N LEU A 112 -1.06 11.34 3.21
CA LEU A 112 -1.15 11.48 4.67
C LEU A 112 -0.79 12.89 5.12
N ALA A 113 0.29 13.47 4.56
CA ALA A 113 0.72 14.82 4.86
C ALA A 113 -0.40 15.84 4.53
N CYS A 114 -1.08 15.68 3.40
CA CYS A 114 -2.22 16.53 3.03
C CYS A 114 -3.44 16.33 3.92
N MET A 115 -3.78 15.09 4.28
CA MET A 115 -4.88 14.77 5.20
C MET A 115 -4.67 15.44 6.57
N LEU A 116 -3.43 15.42 7.09
CA LEU A 116 -3.09 16.05 8.37
C LEU A 116 -3.06 17.58 8.26
N HIS A 117 -2.53 18.12 7.16
CA HIS A 117 -2.50 19.56 6.91
C HIS A 117 -3.89 20.16 6.75
N ALA A 118 -4.82 19.46 6.11
CA ALA A 118 -6.20 19.90 6.02
C ALA A 118 -6.94 19.87 7.37
N ALA A 119 -6.46 19.07 8.33
CA ALA A 119 -7.07 18.96 9.65
C ALA A 119 -6.61 20.05 10.63
N VAL A 120 -5.46 20.70 10.39
CA VAL A 120 -4.96 21.77 11.25
C VAL A 120 -5.51 23.14 10.82
N PRO A 121 -5.63 24.11 11.77
CA PRO A 121 -5.98 25.48 11.44
C PRO A 121 -5.04 26.13 10.42
N ALA A 122 -5.52 27.14 9.70
CA ALA A 122 -4.74 27.84 8.67
C ALA A 122 -3.50 28.57 9.21
N ASP A 123 -3.50 28.93 10.50
CA ASP A 123 -2.38 29.50 11.24
C ASP A 123 -1.49 28.44 11.92
N GLY A 124 -1.79 27.16 11.73
CA GLY A 124 -0.98 26.04 12.22
C GLY A 124 0.41 26.06 11.61
N ARG A 125 1.44 25.86 12.45
CA ARG A 125 2.83 25.96 12.02
C ARG A 125 3.31 24.65 11.41
N VAL A 126 3.54 24.66 10.10
CA VAL A 126 4.02 23.49 9.33
C VAL A 126 5.29 23.85 8.56
N SER A 127 6.31 22.99 8.64
CA SER A 127 7.51 23.11 7.81
C SER A 127 7.60 21.95 6.82
N PHE A 128 8.02 22.24 5.59
CA PHE A 128 8.18 21.24 4.54
C PHE A 128 9.56 21.33 3.91
N THR A 129 10.22 20.19 3.77
CA THR A 129 11.48 20.03 3.06
C THR A 129 11.36 18.88 2.08
N SER A 130 11.80 19.09 0.84
CA SER A 130 11.77 18.08 -0.22
C SER A 130 13.17 17.89 -0.80
N SER A 131 13.71 16.70 -0.66
CA SER A 131 14.98 16.28 -1.28
C SER A 131 14.97 14.77 -1.52
N GLU A 132 15.83 14.28 -2.42
CA GLU A 132 16.12 12.85 -2.52
C GLU A 132 17.39 12.59 -1.68
N PRO A 133 17.40 11.58 -0.78
CA PRO A 133 16.37 10.57 -0.58
C PRO A 133 15.30 10.95 0.45
N VAL A 134 15.42 12.08 1.17
CA VAL A 134 14.54 12.41 2.31
C VAL A 134 13.64 13.62 2.04
N SER A 135 12.34 13.43 2.19
CA SER A 135 11.34 14.51 2.24
C SER A 135 10.58 14.47 3.56
N SER A 136 10.21 15.62 4.11
CA SER A 136 9.60 15.70 5.44
C SER A 136 8.61 16.85 5.56
N VAL A 137 7.46 16.56 6.15
CA VAL A 137 6.49 17.54 6.63
C VAL A 137 6.46 17.47 8.16
N ARG A 138 6.68 18.60 8.83
CA ARG A 138 6.67 18.68 10.30
C ARG A 138 5.58 19.62 10.79
N PHE A 139 4.70 19.08 11.64
CA PHE A 139 3.64 19.82 12.31
C PHE A 139 4.17 20.33 13.64
N LEU A 140 4.67 21.57 13.66
CA LEU A 140 5.48 22.12 14.74
C LEU A 140 4.71 22.22 16.07
N ASP A 141 3.40 22.50 16.02
CA ASP A 141 2.55 22.60 17.23
C ASP A 141 2.29 21.25 17.91
N TYR A 142 2.55 20.16 17.19
CA TYR A 142 2.44 18.79 17.69
C TYR A 142 3.81 18.12 17.86
N GLY A 143 4.89 18.72 17.33
CA GLY A 143 6.21 18.09 17.28
C GLY A 143 6.24 16.80 16.44
N VAL A 144 5.24 16.59 15.57
CA VAL A 144 5.09 15.40 14.72
C VAL A 144 5.86 15.61 13.42
N SER A 145 6.65 14.62 13.01
CA SER A 145 7.28 14.58 11.69
C SER A 145 6.70 13.43 10.86
N VAL A 146 6.29 13.71 9.63
CA VAL A 146 5.90 12.71 8.62
C VAL A 146 6.96 12.72 7.52
N VAL A 147 7.73 11.64 7.42
CA VAL A 147 8.97 11.57 6.65
C VAL A 147 8.84 10.50 5.57
N LEU A 148 9.35 10.79 4.38
CA LEU A 148 9.60 9.84 3.31
C LEU A 148 11.11 9.64 3.19
N TYR A 149 11.54 8.38 3.23
CA TYR A 149 12.85 7.94 2.79
C TYR A 149 12.66 7.14 1.49
N TYR A 150 13.03 7.73 0.37
CA TYR A 150 12.87 7.11 -0.94
C TYR A 150 13.93 6.01 -1.13
N SER A 151 13.47 4.76 -1.13
CA SER A 151 14.29 3.57 -1.36
C SER A 151 13.53 2.58 -2.24
N ARG A 152 13.88 2.52 -3.52
CA ARG A 152 13.17 1.73 -4.54
C ARG A 152 13.03 0.25 -4.16
N PHE A 153 14.08 -0.32 -3.57
CA PHE A 153 14.20 -1.76 -3.32
C PHE A 153 14.41 -2.11 -1.83
N LEU A 154 14.45 -1.11 -0.92
CA LEU A 154 14.82 -1.25 0.50
C LEU A 154 16.26 -1.72 0.78
N VAL A 155 16.92 -2.34 -0.18
CA VAL A 155 18.35 -2.71 -0.12
C VAL A 155 19.20 -1.81 -1.02
N ASP A 156 20.50 -1.84 -0.79
CA ASP A 156 21.44 -0.97 -1.50
C ASP A 156 21.52 -1.33 -2.99
N VAL A 157 21.47 -0.30 -3.85
CA VAL A 157 21.83 -0.39 -5.27
C VAL A 157 23.08 0.45 -5.47
N VAL A 158 24.16 -0.18 -5.92
CA VAL A 158 25.48 0.47 -5.99
C VAL A 158 26.13 0.25 -7.34
N ASP A 159 26.92 1.22 -7.78
CA ASP A 159 27.74 1.14 -8.99
C ASP A 159 29.21 1.02 -8.57
N ASP A 160 29.55 -0.10 -7.92
CA ASP A 160 30.87 -0.35 -7.33
C ASP A 160 31.68 -1.43 -8.07
N GLU A 161 31.12 -2.02 -9.13
CA GLU A 161 31.73 -3.11 -9.90
C GLU A 161 31.91 -2.71 -11.38
N PRO A 162 33.16 -2.53 -11.85
CA PRO A 162 33.42 -2.16 -13.24
C PRO A 162 32.82 -3.13 -14.26
N GLY A 163 32.04 -2.60 -15.20
CA GLY A 163 31.46 -3.38 -16.31
C GLY A 163 30.13 -4.07 -16.01
N LEU A 164 29.63 -4.02 -14.76
CA LEU A 164 28.33 -4.60 -14.37
C LEU A 164 27.23 -3.54 -14.19
N GLY A 165 27.60 -2.26 -14.08
CA GLY A 165 26.67 -1.17 -13.79
C GLY A 165 26.08 -1.27 -12.38
N ARG A 166 24.86 -0.75 -12.20
CA ARG A 166 24.18 -0.72 -10.91
C ARG A 166 23.79 -2.13 -10.43
N VAL A 167 24.40 -2.59 -9.34
CA VAL A 167 24.17 -3.91 -8.73
C VAL A 167 23.25 -3.79 -7.52
N LEU A 168 22.24 -4.65 -7.45
CA LEU A 168 21.38 -4.82 -6.28
C LEU A 168 22.06 -5.73 -5.25
N LYS A 169 22.35 -5.20 -4.05
CA LYS A 169 23.01 -5.95 -2.97
C LYS A 169 21.95 -6.45 -1.98
N LEU A 170 21.44 -7.66 -2.21
CA LEU A 170 20.32 -8.27 -1.47
C LEU A 170 20.50 -8.39 0.05
N ASP A 171 21.76 -8.40 0.50
CA ASP A 171 22.15 -8.57 1.91
C ASP A 171 22.74 -7.27 2.50
N SER A 172 22.40 -6.10 1.93
CA SER A 172 22.93 -4.80 2.35
C SER A 172 21.84 -3.74 2.48
N MET A 173 21.81 -3.08 3.64
CA MET A 173 20.92 -1.96 3.95
C MET A 173 21.71 -0.87 4.68
N ARG A 174 22.77 -0.33 4.04
CA ARG A 174 23.63 0.67 4.71
C ARG A 174 22.83 1.92 5.09
N ASP A 175 21.89 2.28 4.24
CA ASP A 175 21.01 3.43 4.41
C ASP A 175 19.97 3.26 5.53
N ALA A 176 19.72 2.02 5.99
CA ALA A 176 18.74 1.76 7.03
C ALA A 176 19.10 2.33 8.41
N ALA A 177 20.36 2.75 8.60
CA ALA A 177 20.75 3.54 9.76
C ALA A 177 19.92 4.83 9.90
N ALA A 178 19.50 5.43 8.78
CA ALA A 178 18.65 6.63 8.78
C ALA A 178 17.21 6.36 9.23
N TRP A 179 16.79 5.10 9.29
CA TRP A 179 15.42 4.71 9.66
C TRP A 179 15.28 4.46 11.17
N LEU A 180 16.39 4.43 11.89
CA LEU A 180 16.45 4.21 13.33
C LEU A 180 15.76 5.36 14.08
N GLY A 181 15.05 5.02 15.16
CA GLY A 181 14.37 5.99 16.02
C GLY A 181 13.03 6.50 15.49
N ALA A 182 12.54 6.03 14.35
CA ALA A 182 11.17 6.30 13.93
C ALA A 182 10.17 5.52 14.81
N ASP A 183 9.09 6.18 15.24
CA ASP A 183 8.04 5.59 16.10
C ASP A 183 7.06 4.71 15.33
N VAL A 184 6.81 5.09 14.08
CA VAL A 184 5.95 4.36 13.14
C VAL A 184 6.72 4.20 11.85
N LEU A 185 6.92 2.95 11.41
CA LEU A 185 7.54 2.65 10.13
C LEU A 185 6.54 2.01 9.19
N VAL A 186 6.52 2.53 7.96
CA VAL A 186 5.66 2.06 6.88
C VAL A 186 6.53 1.68 5.69
N PHE A 187 6.66 0.39 5.42
CA PHE A 187 7.48 -0.15 4.33
C PHE A 187 6.66 -0.49 3.10
N ASN A 188 7.18 -0.18 1.91
CA ASN A 188 6.67 -0.68 0.63
C ASN A 188 7.81 -0.78 -0.39
N THR A 189 7.85 -1.88 -1.13
CA THR A 189 8.66 -1.98 -2.33
C THR A 189 7.99 -2.90 -3.33
N TRP A 190 7.62 -2.35 -4.49
CA TRP A 190 6.87 -3.10 -5.48
C TRP A 190 7.11 -2.63 -6.91
N HIS A 191 6.86 -1.35 -7.18
CA HIS A 191 6.78 -0.81 -8.54
C HIS A 191 8.04 -1.09 -9.37
N TRP A 192 9.22 -1.03 -8.74
CA TRP A 192 10.48 -1.20 -9.45
C TRP A 192 10.83 -2.66 -9.75
N TRP A 193 10.19 -3.62 -9.06
CA TRP A 193 10.43 -5.05 -9.26
C TRP A 193 9.81 -5.58 -10.55
N THR A 194 8.89 -4.84 -11.17
CA THR A 194 8.22 -5.24 -12.43
C THR A 194 8.94 -4.75 -13.69
N TYR A 195 9.88 -3.81 -13.60
CA TYR A 195 10.63 -3.33 -14.77
C TYR A 195 11.67 -4.34 -15.27
N ARG A 196 11.71 -4.55 -16.59
CA ARG A 196 12.60 -5.50 -17.28
C ARG A 196 13.25 -4.87 -18.51
N GLY A 197 14.25 -5.55 -19.09
CA GLY A 197 14.94 -5.11 -20.29
C GLY A 197 15.61 -3.74 -20.10
N ALA A 198 15.46 -2.85 -21.08
CA ALA A 198 16.06 -1.51 -21.04
C ALA A 198 15.56 -0.63 -19.88
N SER A 199 14.40 -0.94 -19.28
CA SER A 199 13.86 -0.21 -18.13
C SER A 199 14.31 -0.77 -16.78
N GLN A 200 15.02 -1.92 -16.78
CA GLN A 200 15.55 -2.48 -15.54
C GLN A 200 16.73 -1.63 -15.05
N VAL A 201 16.64 -1.19 -13.80
CA VAL A 201 17.62 -0.24 -13.21
C VAL A 201 18.71 -0.90 -12.37
N TYR A 202 18.72 -2.23 -12.26
CA TYR A 202 19.66 -2.99 -11.43
C TYR A 202 20.03 -4.35 -12.05
N VAL A 203 21.19 -4.86 -11.67
CA VAL A 203 21.66 -6.22 -11.94
C VAL A 203 21.67 -7.04 -10.65
N ASP A 204 21.11 -8.25 -10.68
CA ASP A 204 21.22 -9.24 -9.58
C ASP A 204 22.56 -9.99 -9.70
N ARG A 205 23.41 -9.84 -8.67
CA ARG A 205 24.75 -10.45 -8.60
C ARG A 205 24.71 -11.97 -8.70
N ARG A 206 23.70 -12.64 -8.13
CA ARG A 206 23.61 -14.12 -8.17
C ARG A 206 23.48 -14.61 -9.62
N ARG A 207 22.92 -13.79 -10.49
CA ARG A 207 22.66 -14.09 -11.90
C ARG A 207 23.60 -13.42 -12.89
N ALA A 208 24.43 -12.45 -12.46
CA ALA A 208 25.47 -11.84 -13.28
C ALA A 208 26.50 -12.87 -13.84
N ARG A 209 26.58 -14.07 -13.24
CA ARG A 209 27.42 -15.18 -13.73
C ARG A 209 26.71 -16.14 -14.69
N THR A 210 25.39 -16.03 -14.87
CA THR A 210 24.57 -17.05 -15.53
C THR A 210 23.96 -16.55 -16.85
N TYR A 211 23.87 -15.24 -17.07
CA TYR A 211 23.26 -14.68 -18.28
C TYR A 211 24.26 -13.83 -19.06
N THR A 212 24.72 -14.35 -20.19
CA THR A 212 25.53 -13.61 -21.18
C THR A 212 24.67 -12.79 -22.14
N THR A 213 23.34 -12.90 -22.06
CA THR A 213 22.38 -12.17 -22.89
C THR A 213 21.17 -11.72 -22.05
N ALA A 214 20.82 -10.44 -22.16
CA ALA A 214 19.85 -9.73 -21.33
C ALA A 214 18.36 -10.09 -21.55
N HIS A 215 18.06 -11.28 -22.08
CA HIS A 215 16.74 -11.58 -22.66
C HIS A 215 15.91 -12.67 -21.96
N ASP A 216 16.44 -13.36 -20.94
CA ASP A 216 15.76 -14.51 -20.31
C ASP A 216 15.47 -14.32 -18.82
N VAL A 217 14.87 -13.18 -18.45
CA VAL A 217 14.34 -12.98 -17.09
C VAL A 217 12.83 -13.17 -17.13
N SER A 218 12.38 -14.39 -16.84
CA SER A 218 10.98 -14.74 -16.66
C SER A 218 10.32 -13.92 -15.55
N PHE A 219 8.98 -13.88 -15.57
CA PHE A 219 8.06 -13.25 -14.61
C PHE A 219 8.64 -13.10 -13.21
N LEU A 220 8.51 -11.89 -12.65
CA LEU A 220 8.94 -11.47 -11.31
C LEU A 220 9.71 -12.51 -10.49
N ASP A 221 11.00 -12.26 -10.27
CA ASP A 221 11.82 -13.18 -9.49
C ASP A 221 11.42 -13.16 -8.02
N THR A 222 10.42 -13.96 -7.71
CA THR A 222 9.82 -14.12 -6.39
C THR A 222 10.87 -14.49 -5.35
N ASP A 223 11.94 -15.20 -5.74
CA ASP A 223 13.06 -15.53 -4.86
C ASP A 223 13.83 -14.28 -4.40
N THR A 224 14.17 -13.37 -5.32
CA THR A 224 14.85 -12.11 -4.95
C THR A 224 13.94 -11.23 -4.08
N VAL A 225 12.67 -11.07 -4.46
CA VAL A 225 11.71 -10.28 -3.67
C VAL A 225 11.53 -10.89 -2.29
N SER A 226 11.38 -12.21 -2.20
CA SER A 226 11.31 -12.94 -0.93
C SER A 226 12.56 -12.72 -0.10
N HIS A 227 13.75 -12.86 -0.69
CA HIS A 227 15.02 -12.67 0.01
C HIS A 227 15.11 -11.27 0.59
N VAL A 228 14.78 -10.22 -0.18
CA VAL A 228 14.80 -8.84 0.31
C VAL A 228 13.79 -8.60 1.40
N TYR A 229 12.53 -9.04 1.23
CA TYR A 229 11.52 -8.88 2.28
C TYR A 229 11.94 -9.62 3.56
N ILE A 230 12.41 -10.87 3.47
CA ILE A 230 12.93 -11.62 4.62
C ILE A 230 14.10 -10.88 5.26
N TYR A 231 15.10 -10.48 4.47
CA TYR A 231 16.31 -9.82 4.98
C TYR A 231 15.96 -8.51 5.70
N VAL A 232 15.19 -7.63 5.06
CA VAL A 232 14.75 -6.34 5.63
C VAL A 232 13.98 -6.56 6.92
N MET A 233 13.00 -7.47 6.89
CA MET A 233 12.13 -7.72 8.03
C MET A 233 12.86 -8.41 9.19
N CYS A 234 13.70 -9.42 8.94
CA CYS A 234 14.53 -10.08 9.97
C CYS A 234 15.58 -9.13 10.54
N ARG A 235 16.23 -8.32 9.70
CA ARG A 235 17.19 -7.31 10.19
C ARG A 235 16.49 -6.28 11.07
N TRP A 236 15.24 -5.95 10.78
CA TRP A 236 14.47 -4.97 11.54
C TRP A 236 13.77 -5.53 12.79
N ASP A 237 13.48 -6.83 12.83
CA ASP A 237 13.06 -7.57 14.02
C ASP A 237 14.08 -7.37 15.16
N TYR A 238 15.37 -7.35 14.80
CA TYR A 238 16.49 -7.23 15.75
C TYR A 238 16.71 -5.82 16.31
N VAL A 239 16.20 -4.75 15.67
CA VAL A 239 16.76 -3.40 15.85
C VAL A 239 15.83 -2.40 16.55
N GLN A 240 14.51 -2.60 16.63
CA GLN A 240 13.60 -1.58 17.20
C GLN A 240 12.32 -2.10 17.87
N GLU A 241 11.91 -1.40 18.92
CA GLU A 241 10.57 -1.38 19.53
C GLU A 241 9.71 -0.31 18.83
N GLY A 242 8.56 -0.66 18.23
CA GLY A 242 7.68 0.31 17.56
C GLY A 242 6.60 -0.34 16.68
N ASN A 243 5.60 0.45 16.25
CA ASN A 243 4.54 -0.04 15.37
C ASN A 243 5.06 -0.16 13.93
N LYS A 244 5.16 -1.39 13.44
CA LYS A 244 5.69 -1.72 12.11
C LYS A 244 4.53 -2.07 11.18
N THR A 245 4.42 -1.37 10.06
CA THR A 245 3.40 -1.63 9.03
C THR A 245 4.08 -1.92 7.70
N ALA A 246 3.77 -3.05 7.08
CA ALA A 246 4.16 -3.38 5.71
C ALA A 246 2.94 -3.15 4.79
N ILE A 247 3.13 -2.51 3.65
CA ILE A 247 2.05 -2.29 2.68
C ILE A 247 2.12 -3.40 1.63
N SER A 248 0.97 -4.02 1.30
CA SER A 248 0.90 -4.99 0.22
C SER A 248 0.99 -4.32 -1.16
N PRO A 249 1.42 -5.04 -2.21
CA PRO A 249 1.46 -4.52 -3.57
C PRO A 249 0.12 -3.89 -3.99
N SER A 250 0.10 -2.62 -4.40
CA SER A 250 -1.15 -1.95 -4.80
C SER A 250 -1.26 -1.70 -6.30
N HIS A 251 -0.31 -2.18 -7.10
CA HIS A 251 -0.31 -1.99 -8.54
C HIS A 251 -1.57 -2.54 -9.21
N TYR A 252 -2.08 -1.75 -10.15
CA TYR A 252 -2.98 -2.25 -11.17
C TYR A 252 -2.16 -3.08 -12.17
N TYR A 253 -2.49 -4.37 -12.30
CA TYR A 253 -1.90 -5.24 -13.31
C TYR A 253 -2.78 -5.18 -14.55
N THR A 254 -2.27 -4.62 -15.63
CA THR A 254 -2.89 -4.81 -16.94
C THR A 254 -2.15 -5.96 -17.59
N SER A 255 -2.87 -7.05 -17.85
CA SER A 255 -2.39 -8.15 -18.68
C SER A 255 -2.30 -7.68 -20.13
N SER A 256 -1.37 -6.77 -20.43
CA SER A 256 -1.01 -6.34 -21.78
C SER A 256 0.30 -5.57 -21.75
N SER A 257 1.32 -6.11 -21.10
CA SER A 257 2.68 -5.99 -21.66
C SER A 257 2.76 -6.90 -22.90
N SER A 258 1.98 -6.60 -23.94
CA SER A 258 2.38 -6.98 -25.29
C SER A 258 3.56 -6.08 -25.60
N SER A 259 4.75 -6.62 -25.35
CA SER A 259 5.98 -6.21 -26.02
C SER A 259 5.72 -6.19 -27.52
N SER A 260 5.35 -5.03 -28.06
CA SER A 260 5.43 -4.76 -29.48
C SER A 260 6.91 -4.58 -29.81
N ASN A 261 7.60 -5.70 -30.00
CA ASN A 261 8.76 -5.72 -30.87
C ASN A 261 8.22 -5.49 -32.30
N ASP A 262 8.04 -4.24 -32.69
CA ASP A 262 7.90 -3.87 -34.10
C ASP A 262 9.19 -3.16 -34.50
N ASP A 263 10.16 -3.97 -34.92
CA ASP A 263 11.21 -3.54 -35.82
C ASP A 263 10.55 -3.28 -37.19
N GLY A 264 10.11 -2.06 -37.42
CA GLY A 264 9.44 -1.66 -38.64
C GLY A 264 9.66 -0.19 -38.94
N ASP A 265 10.65 0.08 -39.80
CA ASP A 265 10.95 1.39 -40.36
C ASP A 265 9.74 1.90 -41.16
N GLY A 266 8.85 2.65 -40.51
CA GLY A 266 7.69 3.25 -41.15
C GLY A 266 7.06 4.30 -40.24
N GLU A 267 6.91 5.50 -40.78
CA GLU A 267 6.17 6.61 -40.14
C GLU A 267 4.70 6.21 -39.97
N VAL A 268 4.35 5.60 -38.83
CA VAL A 268 2.98 5.27 -38.46
C VAL A 268 2.47 6.35 -37.50
N ALA A 269 1.36 6.98 -37.88
CA ALA A 269 0.65 7.96 -37.05
C ALA A 269 0.41 7.41 -35.63
N PRO A 270 0.43 8.26 -34.58
CA PRO A 270 0.33 7.79 -33.20
C PRO A 270 -0.96 6.98 -33.00
N ALA A 271 -0.80 5.72 -32.61
CA ALA A 271 -1.91 4.84 -32.29
C ALA A 271 -2.77 5.45 -31.16
N PRO A 272 -4.11 5.27 -31.19
CA PRO A 272 -4.95 5.70 -30.09
C PRO A 272 -4.51 5.02 -28.79
N PRO A 273 -4.54 5.74 -27.63
CA PRO A 273 -4.12 5.17 -26.37
C PRO A 273 -5.01 3.99 -25.96
N PRO A 274 -4.44 2.92 -25.37
CA PRO A 274 -5.17 1.71 -25.04
C PRO A 274 -6.35 1.99 -24.11
N SER A 275 -7.51 1.49 -24.51
CA SER A 275 -8.76 1.57 -23.74
C SER A 275 -8.76 0.53 -22.60
N ALA A 276 -9.81 0.51 -21.77
CA ALA A 276 -9.99 -0.54 -20.75
C ALA A 276 -10.00 -1.96 -21.35
N ALA A 277 -10.39 -2.11 -22.63
CA ALA A 277 -10.34 -3.38 -23.36
C ALA A 277 -8.91 -3.78 -23.77
N ASP A 278 -7.99 -2.82 -23.84
CA ASP A 278 -6.58 -3.00 -24.22
C ASP A 278 -5.64 -3.04 -23.00
N GLY A 279 -6.22 -3.05 -21.78
CA GLY A 279 -5.46 -3.02 -20.53
C GLY A 279 -4.79 -1.67 -20.26
N GLY A 280 -5.47 -0.55 -20.52
CA GLY A 280 -5.03 0.79 -20.12
C GLY A 280 -5.97 1.46 -19.12
N CYS A 281 -5.46 2.40 -18.32
CA CYS A 281 -6.27 3.27 -17.45
C CYS A 281 -6.72 4.57 -18.18
N TYR A 282 -6.68 4.60 -19.51
CA TYR A 282 -6.96 5.81 -20.28
C TYR A 282 -8.37 6.33 -20.02
N ARG A 283 -8.46 7.55 -19.46
CA ARG A 283 -9.71 8.27 -19.18
C ARG A 283 -10.79 7.42 -18.50
N GLN A 284 -10.38 6.47 -17.67
CA GLN A 284 -11.32 5.71 -16.86
C GLN A 284 -11.87 6.59 -15.75
N THR A 285 -13.19 6.62 -15.60
CA THR A 285 -13.89 7.54 -14.67
C THR A 285 -14.74 6.79 -13.65
N ARG A 286 -14.74 5.45 -13.68
CA ARG A 286 -15.49 4.60 -12.77
C ARG A 286 -14.64 3.41 -12.32
N PRO A 287 -14.80 2.94 -11.07
CA PRO A 287 -14.18 1.70 -10.60
C PRO A 287 -14.58 0.51 -11.47
N LEU A 288 -13.73 -0.52 -11.48
CA LEU A 288 -14.12 -1.84 -11.96
C LEU A 288 -15.23 -2.41 -11.08
N GLN A 289 -16.17 -3.12 -11.70
CA GLN A 289 -17.17 -3.88 -10.95
C GLN A 289 -16.52 -5.13 -10.38
N GLU A 290 -16.87 -5.50 -9.14
CA GLU A 290 -16.54 -6.83 -8.63
C GLU A 290 -17.23 -7.86 -9.53
N SER A 291 -16.46 -8.75 -10.16
CA SER A 291 -17.07 -9.81 -10.94
C SER A 291 -17.78 -10.79 -10.00
N THR A 292 -19.02 -11.15 -10.35
CA THR A 292 -19.87 -12.08 -9.60
C THR A 292 -19.58 -13.55 -9.91
N THR A 293 -18.62 -13.85 -10.79
CA THR A 293 -18.13 -15.22 -11.00
C THR A 293 -17.16 -15.59 -9.89
N ALA A 294 -17.04 -16.88 -9.54
CA ALA A 294 -16.04 -17.37 -8.57
C ALA A 294 -14.60 -16.99 -8.95
N ASP A 295 -14.41 -16.57 -10.20
CA ASP A 295 -13.14 -16.16 -10.82
C ASP A 295 -13.03 -14.63 -10.88
N GLY A 296 -13.95 -13.93 -10.21
CA GLY A 296 -14.15 -12.50 -10.32
C GLY A 296 -13.13 -11.67 -9.57
N GLY A 297 -12.02 -11.33 -10.23
CA GLY A 297 -11.06 -10.32 -9.76
C GLY A 297 -10.47 -10.54 -8.36
N GLY A 298 -10.67 -11.73 -7.78
CA GLY A 298 -10.41 -12.03 -6.38
C GLY A 298 -10.10 -13.51 -6.11
N GLY A 299 -9.65 -14.27 -7.12
CA GLY A 299 -9.49 -15.72 -7.00
C GLY A 299 -8.08 -16.23 -6.63
N ALA A 300 -7.02 -15.45 -6.85
CA ALA A 300 -5.67 -15.87 -6.52
C ALA A 300 -4.85 -14.69 -6.00
N LEU A 301 -4.16 -14.89 -4.88
CA LEU A 301 -3.14 -13.96 -4.42
C LEU A 301 -2.05 -13.86 -5.50
N LEU A 302 -1.60 -12.65 -5.78
CA LEU A 302 -0.42 -12.46 -6.60
C LEU A 302 0.76 -13.19 -5.90
N PRO A 303 1.70 -13.81 -6.65
CA PRO A 303 2.83 -14.54 -6.06
C PRO A 303 3.54 -13.76 -4.95
N GLU A 304 3.56 -12.44 -5.07
CA GLU A 304 4.29 -11.54 -4.20
C GLU A 304 3.47 -11.14 -2.97
N GLN A 305 2.14 -11.13 -3.09
CA GLN A 305 1.29 -11.11 -1.90
C GLN A 305 1.49 -12.37 -1.06
N VAL A 306 1.68 -13.54 -1.69
CA VAL A 306 1.98 -14.79 -0.97
C VAL A 306 3.30 -14.66 -0.22
N VAL A 307 4.34 -14.15 -0.87
CA VAL A 307 5.64 -13.87 -0.25
C VAL A 307 5.50 -12.92 0.95
N VAL A 308 4.93 -11.73 0.76
CA VAL A 308 4.83 -10.73 1.83
C VAL A 308 4.00 -11.27 3.01
N ARG A 309 2.89 -11.96 2.73
CA ARG A 309 2.07 -12.59 3.79
C ARG A 309 2.84 -13.67 4.54
N GLY A 310 3.60 -14.51 3.83
CA GLY A 310 4.42 -15.55 4.43
C GLY A 310 5.54 -14.99 5.31
N VAL A 311 6.23 -13.96 4.85
CA VAL A 311 7.27 -13.27 5.63
C VAL A 311 6.65 -12.62 6.86
N VAL A 312 5.68 -11.72 6.69
CA VAL A 312 5.04 -11.01 7.81
C VAL A 312 4.43 -11.98 8.83
N GLY A 313 3.77 -13.05 8.36
CA GLY A 313 3.17 -14.06 9.23
C GLY A 313 4.16 -14.93 10.01
N SER A 314 5.43 -14.95 9.62
CA SER A 314 6.49 -15.72 10.29
C SER A 314 7.42 -14.85 11.16
N MET A 315 7.19 -13.54 11.23
CA MET A 315 8.01 -12.64 12.03
C MET A 315 7.77 -12.81 13.53
N ALA A 316 8.84 -12.68 14.32
CA ALA A 316 8.74 -12.69 15.78
C ALA A 316 8.15 -11.36 16.31
N THR A 317 8.60 -10.21 15.77
CA THR A 317 7.96 -8.92 16.02
C THR A 317 6.63 -8.84 15.27
N ALA A 318 5.61 -8.33 15.95
CA ALA A 318 4.34 -8.00 15.33
C ALA A 318 4.51 -6.94 14.22
N VAL A 319 4.32 -7.36 12.97
CA VAL A 319 4.21 -6.48 11.81
C VAL A 319 2.79 -6.54 11.27
N SER A 320 2.23 -5.37 11.03
CA SER A 320 0.88 -5.24 10.48
C SER A 320 0.93 -5.19 8.98
N LEU A 321 0.18 -6.06 8.30
CA LEU A 321 0.04 -5.99 6.85
C LEU A 321 -1.13 -5.07 6.49
N LEU A 322 -0.84 -3.97 5.79
CA LEU A 322 -1.81 -3.12 5.13
C LEU A 322 -2.14 -3.73 3.76
N ASP A 323 -3.07 -4.69 3.73
CA ASP A 323 -3.44 -5.50 2.57
C ASP A 323 -4.39 -4.76 1.61
N VAL A 324 -3.88 -3.73 0.95
CA VAL A 324 -4.66 -2.82 0.09
C VAL A 324 -4.76 -3.27 -1.37
N THR A 325 -4.19 -4.42 -1.73
CA THR A 325 -4.09 -4.86 -3.14
C THR A 325 -5.47 -4.97 -3.80
N ARG A 326 -6.38 -5.77 -3.24
CA ARG A 326 -7.71 -6.03 -3.84
C ARG A 326 -8.51 -4.76 -4.00
N MET A 327 -8.59 -3.94 -2.95
CA MET A 327 -9.34 -2.69 -3.02
C MET A 327 -8.74 -1.70 -4.03
N SER A 328 -7.42 -1.73 -4.24
CA SER A 328 -6.72 -0.87 -5.19
C SER A 328 -6.93 -1.32 -6.63
N GLN A 329 -6.95 -2.63 -6.89
CA GLN A 329 -7.20 -3.19 -8.23
C GLN A 329 -8.56 -2.78 -8.81
N LEU A 330 -9.56 -2.55 -7.94
CA LEU A 330 -10.88 -2.06 -8.38
C LEU A 330 -10.87 -0.60 -8.84
N ARG A 331 -9.80 0.17 -8.56
CA ARG A 331 -9.78 1.62 -8.71
C ARG A 331 -9.06 2.12 -9.95
N ILE A 332 -9.28 1.48 -11.09
CA ILE A 332 -8.73 1.91 -12.39
C ILE A 332 -9.00 3.41 -12.70
N ASP A 333 -10.08 3.96 -12.14
CA ASP A 333 -10.46 5.37 -12.22
C ASP A 333 -9.54 6.32 -11.46
N ALA A 334 -8.81 5.86 -10.45
CA ALA A 334 -8.06 6.73 -9.55
C ALA A 334 -6.62 7.04 -10.01
N HIS A 335 -6.19 6.50 -11.14
CA HIS A 335 -4.86 6.76 -11.71
C HIS A 335 -4.76 8.16 -12.34
N PRO A 336 -3.58 8.79 -12.38
CA PRO A 336 -3.35 10.00 -13.15
C PRO A 336 -3.63 9.83 -14.63
N SER A 337 -3.42 8.64 -15.19
CA SER A 337 -3.59 8.41 -16.62
C SER A 337 -2.73 9.41 -17.41
N VAL A 338 -3.33 10.23 -18.26
CA VAL A 338 -2.64 11.30 -19.00
C VAL A 338 -2.49 12.62 -18.23
N TYR A 339 -2.95 12.68 -16.98
CA TYR A 339 -2.94 13.88 -16.15
C TYR A 339 -1.76 13.90 -15.15
N GLY A 340 -0.60 13.39 -15.59
CA GLY A 340 0.65 13.34 -14.79
C GLY A 340 1.47 14.63 -14.81
N GLY A 341 0.97 15.70 -15.42
CA GLY A 341 1.54 17.04 -15.36
C GLY A 341 2.52 17.38 -16.50
N PRO A 342 3.04 18.62 -16.52
CA PRO A 342 3.88 19.12 -17.59
C PRO A 342 5.19 18.32 -17.68
N GLY A 343 5.61 18.01 -18.92
CA GLY A 343 6.85 17.26 -19.19
C GLY A 343 6.75 15.75 -18.97
N ARG A 344 5.57 15.22 -18.66
CA ARG A 344 5.31 13.78 -18.69
C ARG A 344 4.52 13.41 -19.92
N GLU A 345 5.19 12.68 -20.81
CA GLU A 345 4.55 12.04 -21.96
C GLU A 345 4.11 10.62 -21.58
N GLY A 346 2.96 10.19 -22.08
CA GLY A 346 2.41 8.86 -21.85
C GLY A 346 1.38 8.77 -20.74
N MET A 347 1.04 7.54 -20.37
CA MET A 347 -0.04 7.20 -19.45
C MET A 347 0.53 6.62 -18.16
N ASP A 348 0.20 7.24 -17.03
CA ASP A 348 0.55 6.74 -15.71
C ASP A 348 -0.61 5.93 -15.13
N CYS A 349 -0.50 4.60 -15.22
CA CYS A 349 -1.41 3.63 -14.60
C CYS A 349 -0.77 2.92 -13.41
N THR A 350 0.28 3.52 -12.86
CA THR A 350 0.98 3.00 -11.68
C THR A 350 0.60 3.80 -10.45
N HIS A 351 0.77 5.12 -10.55
CA HIS A 351 0.55 6.04 -9.44
C HIS A 351 -0.91 6.41 -9.32
N TRP A 352 -1.23 7.23 -8.33
CA TRP A 352 -2.58 7.58 -7.97
C TRP A 352 -2.73 9.09 -7.84
N CYS A 353 -3.87 9.61 -8.30
CA CYS A 353 -4.26 10.98 -8.04
C CYS A 353 -4.38 11.21 -6.53
N ILE A 354 -3.96 12.40 -6.10
CA ILE A 354 -4.19 12.92 -4.75
C ILE A 354 -5.13 14.13 -4.88
N ALA A 355 -6.25 14.21 -4.16
CA ALA A 355 -6.85 13.22 -3.26
C ALA A 355 -7.34 11.96 -4.02
N GLY A 356 -7.57 10.85 -3.33
CA GLY A 356 -8.01 9.60 -3.98
C GLY A 356 -7.70 8.32 -3.21
N LEU A 357 -7.29 7.28 -3.94
CA LEU A 357 -7.05 5.94 -3.38
C LEU A 357 -6.03 5.93 -2.21
N PRO A 358 -4.90 6.66 -2.25
CA PRO A 358 -3.95 6.68 -1.14
C PRO A 358 -4.55 7.20 0.18
N ASP A 359 -5.58 8.05 0.12
CA ASP A 359 -6.30 8.51 1.32
C ASP A 359 -7.03 7.35 2.00
N ALA A 360 -7.53 6.39 1.23
CA ALA A 360 -8.16 5.19 1.78
C ALA A 360 -7.14 4.23 2.42
N TRP A 361 -5.93 4.11 1.84
CA TRP A 361 -4.84 3.37 2.47
C TRP A 361 -4.50 3.97 3.83
N ASN A 362 -4.36 5.29 3.90
CA ASN A 362 -4.09 6.02 5.13
C ASN A 362 -5.25 5.94 6.13
N HIS A 363 -6.50 5.92 5.66
CA HIS A 363 -7.67 5.75 6.52
C HIS A 363 -7.74 4.36 7.16
N ILE A 364 -7.40 3.30 6.42
CA ILE A 364 -7.31 1.94 6.95
C ILE A 364 -6.13 1.84 7.92
N MET A 365 -4.97 2.39 7.57
CA MET A 365 -3.82 2.44 8.48
C MET A 365 -4.16 3.16 9.79
N TYR A 366 -4.88 4.29 9.72
CA TYR A 366 -5.40 4.98 10.90
C TYR A 366 -6.30 4.08 11.75
N ALA A 367 -7.24 3.36 11.13
CA ALA A 367 -8.11 2.41 11.84
C ALA A 367 -7.32 1.28 12.52
N MET A 368 -6.29 0.74 11.88
CA MET A 368 -5.40 -0.28 12.44
C MET A 368 -4.62 0.23 13.65
N LEU A 369 -4.10 1.46 13.58
CA LEU A 369 -3.36 2.07 14.68
C LEU A 369 -4.24 2.35 15.90
N LEU A 370 -5.53 2.68 15.69
CA LEU A 370 -6.49 2.85 16.78
C LEU A 370 -6.85 1.53 17.49
N THR A 371 -6.85 0.40 16.78
CA THR A 371 -7.21 -0.90 17.36
C THR A 371 -6.03 -1.55 18.10
N GLN A 372 -4.81 -1.35 17.61
CA GLN A 372 -3.58 -1.88 18.25
C GLN A 372 -3.29 -1.26 19.61
N GLN A 373 -3.78 -0.05 19.88
CA GLN A 373 -3.59 0.63 21.17
C GLN A 373 -4.64 0.26 22.23
N ARG A 374 -5.61 -0.61 21.91
CA ARG A 374 -6.66 -1.07 22.85
C ARG A 374 -6.38 -2.43 23.49
N THR A 375 -5.31 -3.10 23.05
CA THR A 375 -4.75 -4.31 23.64
C THR A 375 -3.45 -3.96 24.33
#